data_AF-A0A0A7LAA5-F1
#
_entry.id   AF-A0A0A7LAA5-F1
#
_cell.length_a   1.000
_cell.length_b   1.000
_cell.length_c   1.000
_cell.angle_alpha   90.00
_cell.angle_beta   90.00
_cell.angle_gamma   90.00
#
_symmetry.space_group_name_H-M   'P 1'
#
loop_
_entity.id
_entity.type
_entity.pdbx_description
1 polymer ?
#
loop_
_entity_poly.entity_id
_entity_poly.type
_entity_poly.pdbx_seq_one_letter_code
_entity_poly.pdbx_strand_id
1 'polypeptide(L)'
;MLRLGWFSTGRGPGSRNLLKTVMDKKEQGLLDVEISFVFCNWDNNEEPNPKKDQRKMFFDMVEGYGIPLITLSWKEFRPDIRKSDETEWRNEYGKKLRELTKKYRFDLGVLAGYMLWMDDETCREYDMINLHPALPDGPKGTWEEVIWTLIREDAREHGVMIHICTEEWDRGAALTYCVFPIRGPGFDELWSDMEEKIASSSLENVIKAEGNNEPLFKKIREEGAKRELPLIVSTIGLFAGGVVKIKNKRLFKDGKTIERPYDMTSEVDRSLKV
;
A
#
# COMPACT_ATOMS: atom_id res chain seq x y z
N MET A 1 6.64 15.90 -16.15
CA MET A 1 6.91 15.50 -14.77
C MET A 1 5.64 15.52 -13.93
N LEU A 2 5.21 14.35 -13.48
CA LEU A 2 4.07 14.15 -12.58
C LEU A 2 4.50 14.41 -11.13
N ARG A 3 3.74 15.22 -10.38
CA ARG A 3 4.00 15.49 -8.96
C ARG A 3 3.23 14.55 -8.05
N LEU A 4 3.93 13.91 -7.12
CA LEU A 4 3.38 12.93 -6.20
C LEU A 4 3.34 13.47 -4.78
N GLY A 5 2.21 13.31 -4.10
CA GLY A 5 2.12 13.37 -2.64
C GLY A 5 2.22 11.96 -2.09
N TRP A 6 3.23 11.67 -1.26
CA TRP A 6 3.48 10.31 -0.76
C TRP A 6 3.01 10.14 0.68
N PHE A 7 2.19 9.15 0.98
CA PHE A 7 1.60 8.92 2.29
C PHE A 7 2.03 7.57 2.84
N SER A 8 2.60 7.53 4.04
CA SER A 8 3.07 6.28 4.65
C SER A 8 3.04 6.29 6.17
N THR A 9 3.11 5.12 6.80
CA THR A 9 3.29 4.96 8.26
C THR A 9 4.73 4.65 8.66
N GLY A 10 5.63 4.43 7.68
CA GLY A 10 7.06 4.23 7.93
C GLY A 10 7.39 3.03 8.83
N ARG A 11 6.54 2.01 8.86
CA ARG A 11 6.61 0.95 9.91
C ARG A 11 7.73 -0.08 9.74
N GLY A 12 8.44 -0.08 8.60
CA GLY A 12 9.43 -1.10 8.32
C GLY A 12 10.06 -1.04 6.93
N PRO A 13 10.80 -2.08 6.54
CA PRO A 13 11.47 -2.18 5.24
C PRO A 13 10.50 -2.04 4.06
N GLY A 14 9.27 -2.53 4.15
CA GLY A 14 8.28 -2.40 3.06
C GLY A 14 8.01 -0.95 2.65
N SER A 15 7.70 -0.08 3.62
CA SER A 15 7.50 1.37 3.37
C SER A 15 8.75 2.04 2.77
N ARG A 16 9.93 1.64 3.25
CA ARG A 16 11.21 2.15 2.73
C ARG A 16 11.47 1.70 1.30
N ASN A 17 11.31 0.40 1.02
CA ASN A 17 11.56 -0.19 -0.28
C ASN A 17 10.60 0.37 -1.36
N LEU A 18 9.33 0.63 -1.02
CA LEU A 18 8.38 1.24 -1.96
C LEU A 18 8.85 2.63 -2.41
N LEU A 19 9.18 3.51 -1.45
CA LEU A 19 9.66 4.86 -1.76
C LEU A 19 11.02 4.81 -2.48
N LYS A 20 11.95 3.99 -1.99
CA LYS A 20 13.28 3.80 -2.59
C LYS A 20 13.17 3.34 -4.04
N THR A 21 12.32 2.37 -4.34
CA THR A 21 12.19 1.84 -5.72
C THR A 21 11.71 2.93 -6.69
N VAL A 22 10.76 3.77 -6.27
CA VAL A 22 10.30 4.91 -7.10
C VAL A 22 11.42 5.94 -7.29
N MET A 23 12.16 6.26 -6.22
CA MET A 23 13.29 7.20 -6.29
C MET A 23 14.44 6.68 -7.15
N ASP A 24 14.83 5.40 -7.01
CA ASP A 24 15.86 4.78 -7.85
C ASP A 24 15.47 4.88 -9.35
N LYS A 25 14.20 4.64 -9.69
CA LYS A 25 13.70 4.73 -11.07
C LYS A 25 13.65 6.16 -11.59
N LYS A 26 13.34 7.12 -10.71
CA LYS A 26 13.46 8.56 -11.01
C LYS A 26 14.92 8.94 -11.30
N GLU A 27 15.86 8.56 -10.44
CA GLU A 27 17.28 8.88 -10.58
C GLU A 27 17.91 8.23 -11.82
N GLN A 28 17.45 7.02 -12.19
CA GLN A 28 17.82 6.35 -13.44
C GLN A 28 17.24 7.01 -14.70
N GLY A 29 16.36 8.03 -14.57
CA GLY A 29 15.67 8.66 -15.69
C GLY A 29 14.58 7.78 -16.32
N LEU A 30 14.19 6.69 -15.66
CA LEU A 30 13.17 5.76 -16.12
C LEU A 30 11.75 6.16 -15.70
N LEU A 31 11.63 7.13 -14.78
CA LEU A 31 10.36 7.60 -14.26
C LEU A 31 10.36 9.13 -14.10
N ASP A 32 9.58 9.85 -14.91
CA ASP A 32 9.49 11.32 -14.90
C ASP A 32 8.50 11.84 -13.83
N VAL A 33 8.93 11.75 -12.57
CA VAL A 33 8.14 12.13 -11.39
C VAL A 33 8.90 13.06 -10.45
N GLU A 34 8.17 13.83 -9.65
CA GLU A 34 8.68 14.59 -8.50
C GLU A 34 7.88 14.17 -7.26
N ILE A 35 8.55 13.82 -6.16
CA ILE A 35 7.86 13.61 -4.88
C ILE A 35 7.85 14.95 -4.15
N SER A 36 6.69 15.62 -4.16
CA SER A 36 6.55 16.98 -3.63
C SER A 36 6.60 17.02 -2.11
N PHE A 37 6.16 15.93 -1.47
CA PHE A 37 6.30 15.71 -0.03
C PHE A 37 6.08 14.24 0.33
N VAL A 38 6.54 13.88 1.52
CA VAL A 38 6.14 12.64 2.22
C VAL A 38 5.40 13.02 3.49
N PHE A 39 4.19 12.52 3.66
CA PHE A 39 3.41 12.62 4.88
C PHE A 39 3.51 11.31 5.68
N CYS A 40 3.87 11.43 6.96
CA CYS A 40 3.86 10.34 7.92
C CYS A 40 2.89 10.62 9.06
N ASN A 41 1.99 9.68 9.36
CA ASN A 41 1.03 9.80 10.46
C ASN A 41 1.65 9.59 11.86
N TRP A 42 2.98 9.58 11.96
CA TRP A 42 3.74 9.52 13.19
C TRP A 42 4.75 10.66 13.14
N ASP A 43 4.92 11.39 14.25
CA ASP A 43 6.02 12.34 14.40
C ASP A 43 7.28 11.70 15.00
N ASN A 44 7.13 10.46 15.48
CA ASN A 44 8.19 9.61 16.03
C ASN A 44 8.69 10.03 17.43
N ASN A 45 8.03 10.99 18.08
CA ASN A 45 8.29 11.40 19.46
C ASN A 45 7.33 10.75 20.46
N GLU A 46 6.22 10.19 19.98
CA GLU A 46 5.16 9.64 20.83
C GLU A 46 5.59 8.36 21.55
N GLU A 47 5.01 8.03 22.71
CA GLU A 47 5.28 6.77 23.43
C GLU A 47 4.00 6.07 23.95
N PRO A 48 3.87 4.72 23.88
CA PRO A 48 4.77 3.79 23.21
C PRO A 48 4.82 3.96 21.69
N ASN A 49 6.01 3.75 21.12
CA ASN A 49 6.28 3.73 19.67
C ASN A 49 7.06 2.46 19.27
N PRO A 50 6.37 1.34 18.98
CA PRO A 50 7.01 0.03 18.79
C PRO A 50 7.83 -0.10 17.49
N LYS A 51 7.83 0.91 16.62
CA LYS A 51 8.57 0.91 15.34
C LYS A 51 9.43 2.18 15.19
N LYS A 52 9.86 2.77 16.31
CA LYS A 52 10.59 4.05 16.36
C LYS A 52 11.83 4.06 15.48
N ASP A 53 12.66 3.01 15.57
CA ASP A 53 13.89 2.89 14.77
C ASP A 53 13.58 2.74 13.28
N GLN A 54 12.55 1.96 12.93
CA GLN A 54 12.15 1.79 11.54
C GLN A 54 11.64 3.09 10.92
N ARG A 55 10.90 3.90 11.70
CA ARG A 55 10.45 5.23 11.28
C ARG A 55 11.59 6.21 11.18
N LYS A 56 12.55 6.17 12.11
CA LYS A 56 13.76 7.00 12.03
C LYS A 56 14.53 6.72 10.74
N MET A 57 14.75 5.44 10.41
CA MET A 57 15.36 5.05 9.13
C MET A 57 14.54 5.52 7.91
N PHE A 58 13.21 5.53 8.00
CA PHE A 58 12.35 6.06 6.93
C PHE A 58 12.50 7.58 6.80
N PHE A 59 12.55 8.32 7.91
CA PHE A 59 12.70 9.78 7.92
C PHE A 59 14.07 10.19 7.37
N ASP A 60 15.14 9.54 7.83
CA ASP A 60 16.50 9.78 7.33
C ASP A 60 16.60 9.55 5.81
N MET A 61 15.89 8.54 5.31
CA MET A 61 15.84 8.26 3.87
C MET A 61 15.07 9.35 3.09
N VAL A 62 13.92 9.80 3.60
CA VAL A 62 13.12 10.89 2.99
C VAL A 62 13.92 12.19 2.94
N GLU A 63 14.54 12.56 4.07
CA GLU A 63 15.37 13.76 4.19
C GLU A 63 16.63 13.64 3.32
N GLY A 64 17.22 12.45 3.23
CA GLY A 64 18.38 12.16 2.36
C GLY A 64 18.08 12.35 0.87
N TYR A 65 16.83 12.13 0.45
CA TYR A 65 16.38 12.47 -0.90
C TYR A 65 16.07 13.96 -1.10
N GLY A 66 16.17 14.79 -0.05
CA GLY A 66 15.78 16.19 -0.08
C GLY A 66 14.27 16.42 -0.18
N ILE A 67 13.46 15.40 0.16
CA ILE A 67 12.00 15.49 0.09
C ILE A 67 11.48 16.12 1.39
N PRO A 68 10.54 17.09 1.33
CA PRO A 68 9.89 17.60 2.52
C PRO A 68 9.15 16.49 3.28
N LEU A 69 9.56 16.25 4.53
CA LEU A 69 8.87 15.36 5.46
C LEU A 69 7.86 16.15 6.29
N ILE A 70 6.60 15.76 6.24
CA ILE A 70 5.51 16.30 7.06
C ILE A 70 5.03 15.19 7.97
N THR A 71 4.95 15.49 9.27
CA THR A 71 4.46 14.55 10.27
C THR A 71 3.23 15.11 10.97
N LEU A 72 2.32 14.23 11.34
CA LEU A 72 1.21 14.53 12.25
C LEU A 72 0.89 13.27 13.04
N SER A 73 1.17 13.27 14.34
CA SER A 73 0.85 12.12 15.18
C SER A 73 -0.63 11.78 15.15
N TRP A 74 -1.01 10.59 14.69
CA TRP A 74 -2.39 10.13 14.85
C TRP A 74 -2.76 9.88 16.32
N LYS A 75 -1.76 9.57 17.14
CA LYS A 75 -1.96 9.14 18.52
C LYS A 75 -2.15 10.31 19.46
N GLU A 76 -1.38 11.38 19.25
CA GLU A 76 -1.46 12.61 20.05
C GLU A 76 -2.46 13.62 19.49
N PHE A 77 -2.86 13.48 18.23
CA PHE A 77 -3.90 14.33 17.65
C PHE A 77 -5.26 14.00 18.27
N ARG A 78 -5.78 14.90 19.11
CA ARG A 78 -7.15 14.87 19.66
C ARG A 78 -7.61 13.48 20.13
N PRO A 79 -6.89 12.83 21.06
CA PRO A 79 -7.26 11.50 21.57
C PRO A 79 -8.61 11.52 22.31
N ASP A 80 -9.00 12.68 22.82
CA ASP A 80 -10.33 12.95 23.40
C ASP A 80 -11.44 12.66 22.39
N ILE A 81 -11.37 13.25 21.19
CA ILE A 81 -12.36 13.04 20.13
C ILE A 81 -12.28 11.60 19.64
N ARG A 82 -11.08 11.06 19.38
CA ARG A 82 -10.96 9.70 18.84
C ARG A 82 -11.68 8.65 19.69
N LYS A 83 -11.65 8.82 21.02
CA LYS A 83 -12.29 7.91 21.95
C LYS A 83 -13.82 8.04 21.97
N SER A 84 -14.35 9.24 21.72
CA SER A 84 -15.79 9.50 21.74
C SER A 84 -16.45 9.32 20.37
N ASP A 85 -15.77 9.74 19.30
CA ASP A 85 -16.25 9.72 17.91
C ASP A 85 -15.05 9.59 16.94
N GLU A 86 -14.84 8.38 16.45
CA GLU A 86 -13.76 8.09 15.50
C GLU A 86 -13.98 8.75 14.13
N THR A 87 -15.24 9.00 13.74
CA THR A 87 -15.56 9.64 12.45
C THR A 87 -15.27 11.13 12.50
N GLU A 88 -15.68 11.82 13.57
CA GLU A 88 -15.32 13.21 13.81
C GLU A 88 -13.81 13.38 13.89
N TRP A 89 -13.13 12.49 14.63
CA TRP A 89 -11.67 12.51 14.72
C TRP A 89 -11.00 12.38 13.35
N ARG A 90 -11.46 11.44 12.51
CA ARG A 90 -10.92 11.24 11.16
C ARG A 90 -11.11 12.47 10.28
N ASN A 91 -12.28 13.11 10.35
CA ASN A 91 -12.55 14.33 9.59
C ASN A 91 -11.63 15.49 10.01
N GLU A 92 -11.45 15.70 11.32
CA GLU A 92 -10.55 16.74 11.83
C GLU A 92 -9.07 16.43 11.54
N TYR A 93 -8.66 15.16 11.63
CA TYR A 93 -7.31 14.72 11.26
C TYR A 93 -7.05 14.95 9.77
N GLY A 94 -8.02 14.59 8.93
CA GLY A 94 -8.02 14.82 7.50
C GLY A 94 -7.89 16.29 7.12
N LYS A 95 -8.72 17.15 7.70
CA LYS A 95 -8.62 18.60 7.57
C LYS A 95 -7.23 19.10 7.95
N LYS A 96 -6.67 18.62 9.06
CA LYS A 96 -5.33 19.05 9.50
C LYS A 96 -4.24 18.57 8.54
N LEU A 97 -4.34 17.35 8.04
CA LEU A 97 -3.45 16.81 7.01
C LEU A 97 -3.47 17.72 5.78
N ARG A 98 -4.66 18.07 5.25
CA ARG A 98 -4.78 18.97 4.09
C ARG A 98 -4.20 20.36 4.38
N GLU A 99 -4.41 20.92 5.57
CA GLU A 99 -3.81 22.19 5.97
C GLU A 99 -2.27 22.18 5.95
N LEU A 100 -1.66 21.07 6.40
CA LEU A 100 -0.20 20.92 6.44
C LEU A 100 0.39 20.70 5.05
N THR A 101 -0.35 20.01 4.18
CA THR A 101 0.13 19.64 2.84
C THR A 101 -0.24 20.64 1.74
N LYS A 102 -1.24 21.52 1.93
CA LYS A 102 -1.77 22.43 0.89
C LYS A 102 -0.74 23.32 0.18
N LYS A 103 0.38 23.62 0.85
CA LYS A 103 1.47 24.44 0.27
C LYS A 103 2.30 23.68 -0.76
N TYR A 104 2.24 22.35 -0.74
CA TYR A 104 2.91 21.47 -1.69
C TYR A 104 1.91 21.07 -2.78
N ARG A 105 2.13 21.54 -4.00
CA ARG A 105 1.30 21.12 -5.15
C ARG A 105 1.67 19.70 -5.56
N PHE A 106 0.67 18.83 -5.71
CA PHE A 106 0.84 17.50 -6.27
C PHE A 106 -0.34 17.16 -7.19
N ASP A 107 -0.12 16.23 -8.12
CA ASP A 107 -1.09 15.80 -9.13
C ASP A 107 -1.76 14.47 -8.73
N LEU A 108 -1.03 13.59 -8.02
CA LEU A 108 -1.50 12.28 -7.59
C LEU A 108 -1.00 11.91 -6.18
N GLY A 109 -1.91 11.55 -5.29
CA GLY A 109 -1.58 11.02 -3.97
C GLY A 109 -1.29 9.52 -4.02
N VAL A 110 -0.25 9.05 -3.32
CA VAL A 110 0.12 7.63 -3.27
C VAL A 110 0.14 7.16 -1.82
N LEU A 111 -0.81 6.31 -1.44
CA LEU A 111 -0.83 5.63 -0.15
C LEU A 111 0.01 4.35 -0.27
N ALA A 112 1.21 4.40 0.31
CA ALA A 112 2.20 3.33 0.30
C ALA A 112 2.49 2.87 1.73
N GLY A 113 1.64 1.96 2.22
CA GLY A 113 1.69 1.49 3.61
C GLY A 113 1.23 2.57 4.61
N TYR A 114 0.21 3.35 4.23
CA TYR A 114 -0.49 4.28 5.11
C TYR A 114 -1.57 3.53 5.88
N MET A 115 -1.46 3.45 7.20
CA MET A 115 -2.24 2.53 8.04
C MET A 115 -3.42 3.21 8.76
N LEU A 116 -3.98 4.26 8.16
CA LEU A 116 -5.20 4.94 8.62
C LEU A 116 -6.17 5.09 7.47
N TRP A 117 -7.47 5.09 7.78
CA TRP A 117 -8.48 5.50 6.82
C TRP A 117 -8.31 6.98 6.49
N MET A 118 -8.22 7.28 5.20
CA MET A 118 -8.28 8.65 4.71
C MET A 118 -9.71 9.17 4.86
N ASP A 119 -9.87 10.43 5.27
CA ASP A 119 -11.20 11.03 5.37
C ASP A 119 -11.82 11.26 3.99
N ASP A 120 -13.15 11.30 3.96
CA ASP A 120 -13.93 11.38 2.73
C ASP A 120 -13.64 12.67 1.95
N GLU A 121 -13.41 13.79 2.64
CA GLU A 121 -13.14 15.07 1.99
C GLU A 121 -11.77 15.07 1.29
N THR A 122 -10.74 14.51 1.92
CA THR A 122 -9.44 14.33 1.25
C THR A 122 -9.56 13.40 0.04
N CYS A 123 -10.31 12.30 0.15
CA CYS A 123 -10.58 11.40 -0.98
C CYS A 123 -11.34 12.10 -2.12
N ARG A 124 -12.25 13.03 -1.83
CA ARG A 124 -12.94 13.85 -2.84
C ARG A 124 -11.99 14.84 -3.50
N GLU A 125 -11.28 15.63 -2.68
CA GLU A 125 -10.45 16.75 -3.13
C GLU A 125 -9.25 16.31 -3.98
N TYR A 126 -8.61 15.19 -3.60
CA TYR A 126 -7.41 14.70 -4.29
C TYR A 126 -7.65 13.38 -4.98
N ASP A 127 -7.06 13.24 -6.17
CA ASP A 127 -6.92 11.93 -6.77
C ASP A 127 -5.79 11.19 -6.07
N MET A 128 -6.13 10.05 -5.47
CA MET A 128 -5.20 9.24 -4.70
C MET A 128 -5.33 7.78 -5.10
N ILE A 129 -4.22 7.07 -5.03
CA ILE A 129 -4.13 5.63 -5.26
C ILE A 129 -3.56 4.94 -4.04
N ASN A 130 -4.04 3.73 -3.76
CA ASN A 130 -3.58 2.91 -2.67
C ASN A 130 -3.08 1.57 -3.20
N LEU A 131 -1.93 1.13 -2.68
CA LEU A 131 -1.41 -0.21 -2.90
C LEU A 131 -2.06 -1.17 -1.90
N HIS A 132 -2.73 -2.19 -2.40
CA HIS A 132 -3.42 -3.18 -1.58
C HIS A 132 -2.95 -4.61 -1.95
N PRO A 133 -2.62 -5.46 -0.97
CA PRO A 133 -2.05 -6.77 -1.19
C PRO A 133 -3.16 -7.80 -1.43
N ALA A 134 -4.02 -7.58 -2.42
CA ALA A 134 -5.02 -8.55 -2.88
C ALA A 134 -5.31 -8.35 -4.36
N LEU A 135 -6.02 -9.30 -4.98
CA LEU A 135 -6.65 -9.11 -6.28
C LEU A 135 -7.86 -8.16 -6.17
N PRO A 136 -8.32 -7.55 -7.29
CA PRO A 136 -9.50 -6.68 -7.28
C PRO A 136 -10.74 -7.28 -6.61
N ASP A 137 -10.98 -8.58 -6.82
CA ASP A 137 -12.10 -9.33 -6.25
C ASP A 137 -11.67 -10.18 -5.03
N GLY A 138 -10.47 -9.92 -4.48
CA GLY A 138 -9.89 -10.68 -3.39
C GLY A 138 -10.35 -10.26 -1.98
N PRO A 139 -9.80 -10.91 -0.94
CA PRO A 139 -10.08 -10.56 0.45
C PRO A 139 -9.67 -9.12 0.77
N LYS A 140 -10.28 -8.54 1.80
CA LYS A 140 -10.03 -7.17 2.26
C LYS A 140 -9.38 -7.16 3.64
N GLY A 141 -8.84 -6.01 4.00
CA GLY A 141 -8.22 -5.76 5.29
C GLY A 141 -6.71 -5.65 5.20
N THR A 142 -6.06 -5.89 6.33
CA THR A 142 -4.60 -5.91 6.41
C THR A 142 -4.01 -7.07 5.59
N TRP A 143 -2.75 -6.93 5.22
CA TRP A 143 -2.01 -7.99 4.53
C TRP A 143 -1.99 -9.32 5.32
N GLU A 144 -2.07 -9.27 6.66
CA GLU A 144 -2.13 -10.44 7.53
C GLU A 144 -3.49 -11.16 7.37
N GLU A 145 -4.58 -10.40 7.44
CA GLU A 145 -5.94 -10.92 7.27
C GLU A 145 -6.16 -11.49 5.86
N VAL A 146 -5.63 -10.81 4.83
CA VAL A 146 -5.72 -11.28 3.45
C VAL A 146 -5.03 -12.63 3.29
N ILE A 147 -3.77 -12.76 3.72
CA ILE A 147 -3.02 -14.02 3.56
C ILE A 147 -3.68 -15.16 4.34
N TRP A 148 -4.12 -14.92 5.57
CA TRP A 148 -4.82 -15.95 6.34
C TRP A 148 -6.17 -16.34 5.73
N THR A 149 -6.86 -15.41 5.07
CA THR A 149 -8.08 -15.73 4.32
C THR A 149 -7.77 -16.62 3.13
N LEU A 150 -6.72 -16.32 2.37
CA LEU A 150 -6.30 -17.16 1.23
C LEU A 150 -5.90 -18.57 1.66
N ILE A 151 -5.19 -18.70 2.79
CA ILE A 151 -4.85 -20.00 3.37
C ILE A 151 -6.11 -20.77 3.77
N ARG A 152 -7.05 -20.09 4.45
CA ARG A 152 -8.34 -20.69 4.88
C ARG A 152 -9.21 -21.15 3.71
N GLU A 153 -9.19 -20.40 2.62
CA GLU A 153 -9.97 -20.67 1.42
C GLU A 153 -9.28 -21.65 0.46
N ASP A 154 -8.14 -22.22 0.86
CA ASP A 154 -7.37 -23.15 0.03
C ASP A 154 -7.00 -22.54 -1.34
N ALA A 155 -6.76 -21.22 -1.37
CA ALA A 155 -6.62 -20.47 -2.61
C ALA A 155 -5.44 -20.97 -3.48
N ARG A 156 -5.61 -20.85 -4.80
CA ARG A 156 -4.58 -21.24 -5.78
C ARG A 156 -3.68 -20.08 -6.18
N GLU A 157 -4.18 -18.87 -6.06
CA GLU A 157 -3.55 -17.64 -6.54
C GLU A 157 -3.67 -16.54 -5.50
N HIS A 158 -2.70 -15.63 -5.53
CA HIS A 158 -2.73 -14.37 -4.82
C HIS A 158 -2.42 -13.24 -5.81
N GLY A 159 -2.52 -12.00 -5.37
CA GLY A 159 -2.20 -10.85 -6.19
C GLY A 159 -2.03 -9.58 -5.38
N VAL A 160 -1.57 -8.56 -6.06
CA VAL A 160 -1.41 -7.21 -5.53
C VAL A 160 -2.10 -6.27 -6.49
N MET A 161 -2.83 -5.30 -5.98
CA MET A 161 -3.52 -4.30 -6.77
C MET A 161 -3.15 -2.88 -6.34
N ILE A 162 -3.31 -1.95 -7.27
CA ILE A 162 -3.41 -0.52 -6.97
C ILE A 162 -4.79 -0.07 -7.38
N HIS A 163 -5.50 0.59 -6.47
CA HIS A 163 -6.85 1.08 -6.69
C HIS A 163 -6.98 2.56 -6.33
N ILE A 164 -8.01 3.22 -6.86
CA ILE A 164 -8.33 4.60 -6.50
C ILE A 164 -8.84 4.64 -5.05
N CYS A 165 -8.44 5.66 -4.28
CA CYS A 165 -9.05 5.91 -2.97
C CYS A 165 -10.41 6.58 -3.14
N THR A 166 -11.41 6.08 -2.41
CA THR A 166 -12.76 6.65 -2.36
C THR A 166 -13.29 6.60 -0.92
N GLU A 167 -14.42 7.27 -0.69
CA GLU A 167 -15.16 7.27 0.58
C GLU A 167 -15.62 5.87 1.00
N GLU A 168 -15.67 4.92 0.06
CA GLU A 168 -16.12 3.56 0.31
C GLU A 168 -15.01 2.62 0.84
N TRP A 169 -13.78 3.12 1.01
CA TRP A 169 -12.59 2.46 1.61
C TRP A 169 -12.23 1.08 1.02
N ASP A 170 -11.05 0.96 0.40
CA ASP A 170 -10.60 -0.26 -0.31
C ASP A 170 -11.62 -0.78 -1.35
N ARG A 171 -12.53 0.10 -1.81
CA ARG A 171 -13.61 -0.19 -2.78
C ARG A 171 -13.55 0.68 -4.03
N GLY A 172 -12.61 1.61 -4.10
CA GLY A 172 -12.43 2.37 -5.34
C GLY A 172 -11.99 1.45 -6.48
N ALA A 173 -12.24 1.90 -7.72
CA ALA A 173 -11.94 1.11 -8.89
C ALA A 173 -10.47 0.68 -8.90
N ALA A 174 -10.25 -0.62 -9.10
CA ALA A 174 -8.91 -1.16 -9.34
C ALA A 174 -8.35 -0.52 -10.63
N LEU A 175 -7.07 -0.18 -10.60
CA LEU A 175 -6.35 0.44 -11.71
C LEU A 175 -5.45 -0.56 -12.40
N THR A 176 -4.60 -1.19 -11.62
CA THR A 176 -3.62 -2.17 -12.04
C THR A 176 -3.60 -3.30 -11.03
N TYR A 177 -3.28 -4.50 -11.48
CA TYR A 177 -3.03 -5.62 -10.59
C TYR A 177 -1.98 -6.55 -11.19
N CYS A 178 -1.41 -7.40 -10.36
CA CYS A 178 -0.66 -8.57 -10.82
C CYS A 178 -1.13 -9.79 -10.03
N VAL A 179 -1.21 -10.93 -10.71
CA VAL A 179 -1.57 -12.22 -10.12
C VAL A 179 -0.33 -13.12 -10.07
N PHE A 180 -0.26 -14.00 -9.08
CA PHE A 180 0.77 -15.03 -9.01
C PHE A 180 0.26 -16.29 -8.33
N PRO A 181 0.76 -17.47 -8.73
CA PRO A 181 0.37 -18.71 -8.09
C PRO A 181 0.92 -18.78 -6.67
N ILE A 182 0.11 -19.31 -5.77
CA ILE A 182 0.53 -19.73 -4.42
C ILE A 182 0.47 -21.25 -4.28
N ARG A 183 0.54 -21.97 -5.41
CA ARG A 183 0.63 -23.42 -5.54
C ARG A 183 1.72 -23.78 -6.53
N GLY A 184 2.14 -25.03 -6.54
CA GLY A 184 3.21 -25.53 -7.40
C GLY A 184 4.57 -25.50 -6.70
N PRO A 185 5.67 -25.57 -7.49
CA PRO A 185 7.03 -25.69 -6.96
C PRO A 185 7.37 -24.62 -5.92
N GLY A 186 7.82 -25.06 -4.74
CA GLY A 186 8.16 -24.20 -3.60
C GLY A 186 6.98 -23.74 -2.74
N PHE A 187 5.75 -24.07 -3.13
CA PHE A 187 4.54 -23.89 -2.32
C PHE A 187 3.90 -25.21 -1.90
N ASP A 188 3.91 -26.24 -2.75
CA ASP A 188 3.19 -27.50 -2.47
C ASP A 188 3.65 -28.19 -1.18
N GLU A 189 4.96 -28.17 -0.89
CA GLU A 189 5.50 -28.69 0.38
C GLU A 189 4.99 -27.87 1.58
N LEU A 190 4.98 -26.54 1.48
CA LEU A 190 4.49 -25.65 2.54
C LEU A 190 2.99 -25.80 2.79
N TRP A 191 2.21 -26.06 1.73
CA TRP A 191 0.79 -26.37 1.86
C TRP A 191 0.57 -27.74 2.49
N SER A 192 1.35 -28.75 2.11
CA SER A 192 1.27 -30.08 2.72
C SER A 192 1.56 -29.99 4.23
N ASP A 193 2.60 -29.25 4.62
CA ASP A 193 2.92 -28.98 6.02
C ASP A 193 1.77 -28.24 6.75
N MET A 194 1.16 -27.24 6.11
CA MET A 194 0.00 -26.53 6.67
C MET A 194 -1.20 -27.47 6.88
N GLU A 195 -1.49 -28.34 5.91
CA GLU A 195 -2.57 -29.32 5.99
C GLU A 195 -2.35 -30.31 7.15
N GLU A 196 -1.11 -30.81 7.35
CA GLU A 196 -0.76 -31.66 8.48
C GLU A 196 -0.93 -30.94 9.84
N LYS A 197 -0.50 -29.68 9.92
CA LYS A 197 -0.71 -28.83 11.12
C LYS A 197 -2.19 -28.62 11.42
N ILE A 198 -3.00 -28.36 10.39
CA ILE A 198 -4.45 -28.16 10.56
C ILE A 198 -5.12 -29.47 10.98
N ALA A 199 -4.75 -30.60 10.38
CA ALA A 199 -5.31 -31.92 10.72
C ALA A 199 -5.01 -32.36 12.15
N SER A 200 -3.83 -32.00 12.68
CA SER A 200 -3.42 -32.32 14.05
C SER A 200 -3.97 -31.35 15.12
N SER A 201 -4.48 -30.19 14.71
CA SER A 201 -4.98 -29.16 15.63
C SER A 201 -6.17 -28.42 15.03
N SER A 202 -5.99 -27.16 14.63
CA SER A 202 -6.90 -26.36 13.82
C SER A 202 -6.13 -25.17 13.23
N LEU A 203 -6.67 -24.55 12.19
CA LEU A 203 -6.06 -23.34 11.61
C LEU A 203 -5.93 -22.22 12.65
N GLU A 204 -6.93 -22.02 13.51
CA GLU A 204 -6.91 -21.00 14.56
C GLU A 204 -5.77 -21.20 15.57
N ASN A 205 -5.46 -22.46 15.90
CA ASN A 205 -4.33 -22.78 16.77
C ASN A 205 -2.99 -22.51 16.09
N VAL A 206 -2.86 -22.81 14.79
CA VAL A 206 -1.67 -22.48 14.00
C VAL A 206 -1.46 -20.96 13.95
N ILE A 207 -2.51 -20.19 13.62
CA ILE A 207 -2.48 -18.72 13.60
C ILE A 207 -2.03 -18.16 14.95
N LYS A 208 -2.55 -18.71 16.05
CA LYS A 208 -2.20 -18.26 17.41
C LYS A 208 -0.75 -18.62 17.79
N ALA A 209 -0.28 -19.80 17.39
CA ALA A 209 1.04 -20.30 17.78
C ALA A 209 2.17 -19.71 16.94
N GLU A 210 1.99 -19.63 15.62
CA GLU A 210 3.04 -19.25 14.67
C GLU A 210 2.83 -17.84 14.12
N GLY A 211 1.57 -17.44 13.91
CA GLY A 211 1.20 -16.16 13.30
C GLY A 211 2.01 -15.90 12.03
N ASN A 212 2.55 -14.69 11.90
CA ASN A 212 3.29 -14.29 10.70
C ASN A 212 4.62 -15.04 10.48
N ASN A 213 5.05 -15.87 11.44
CA ASN A 213 6.26 -16.68 11.30
C ASN A 213 5.98 -18.04 10.65
N GLU A 214 4.71 -18.39 10.42
CA GLU A 214 4.34 -19.62 9.74
C GLU A 214 4.96 -19.66 8.33
N PRO A 215 5.66 -20.75 7.94
CA PRO A 215 6.38 -20.83 6.66
C PRO A 215 5.58 -20.53 5.40
N LEU A 216 4.38 -21.10 5.22
CA LEU A 216 3.52 -20.84 4.05
C LEU A 216 3.11 -19.36 4.00
N PHE A 217 2.62 -18.82 5.11
CA PHE A 217 2.24 -17.43 5.26
C PHE A 217 3.40 -16.49 4.89
N LYS A 218 4.60 -16.77 5.43
CA LYS A 218 5.80 -15.97 5.18
C LYS A 218 6.18 -16.01 3.70
N LYS A 219 6.14 -17.18 3.07
CA LYS A 219 6.42 -17.33 1.64
C LYS A 219 5.43 -16.55 0.77
N ILE A 220 4.13 -16.61 1.08
CA ILE A 220 3.10 -15.83 0.38
C ILE A 220 3.39 -14.32 0.54
N ARG A 221 3.70 -13.86 1.76
CA ARG A 221 4.01 -12.44 1.99
C ARG A 221 5.26 -11.99 1.23
N GLU A 222 6.31 -12.80 1.22
CA GLU A 222 7.54 -12.50 0.49
C GLU A 222 7.30 -12.37 -1.01
N GLU A 223 6.53 -13.28 -1.62
CA GLU A 223 6.19 -13.22 -3.04
C GLU A 223 5.28 -12.04 -3.39
N GLY A 224 4.34 -11.67 -2.51
CA GLY A 224 3.52 -10.47 -2.66
C GLY A 224 4.36 -9.19 -2.56
N ALA A 225 5.20 -9.07 -1.53
CA ALA A 225 6.05 -7.90 -1.31
C ALA A 225 7.05 -7.66 -2.45
N LYS A 226 7.57 -8.72 -3.08
CA LYS A 226 8.41 -8.58 -4.29
C LYS A 226 7.66 -7.91 -5.44
N ARG A 227 6.37 -8.21 -5.59
CA ARG A 227 5.52 -7.74 -6.70
C ARG A 227 4.92 -6.35 -6.46
N GLU A 228 4.75 -5.96 -5.19
CA GLU A 228 4.39 -4.59 -4.80
C GLU A 228 5.32 -3.53 -5.41
N LEU A 229 6.64 -3.79 -5.42
CA LEU A 229 7.67 -2.84 -5.87
C LEU A 229 7.61 -2.51 -7.38
N PRO A 230 7.62 -3.50 -8.31
CA PRO A 230 7.47 -3.20 -9.73
C PRO A 230 6.05 -2.73 -10.08
N LEU A 231 5.01 -3.19 -9.37
CA LEU A 231 3.63 -2.76 -9.65
C LEU A 231 3.44 -1.26 -9.38
N ILE A 232 3.95 -0.74 -8.26
CA ILE A 232 3.85 0.69 -7.96
C ILE A 232 4.60 1.54 -8.98
N VAL A 233 5.79 1.12 -9.40
CA VAL A 233 6.57 1.81 -10.45
C VAL A 233 5.82 1.82 -11.78
N SER A 234 5.35 0.66 -12.24
CA SER A 234 4.66 0.52 -13.53
C SER A 234 3.37 1.35 -13.55
N THR A 235 2.64 1.34 -12.45
CA THR A 235 1.40 2.10 -12.31
C THR A 235 1.66 3.60 -12.32
N ILE A 236 2.63 4.10 -11.54
CA ILE A 236 3.04 5.51 -11.58
C ILE A 236 3.54 5.88 -12.98
N GLY A 237 4.26 4.98 -13.66
CA GLY A 237 4.72 5.15 -15.04
C GLY A 237 3.60 5.42 -16.03
N LEU A 238 2.45 4.75 -15.89
CA LEU A 238 1.28 5.02 -16.73
C LEU A 238 0.78 6.47 -16.57
N PHE A 239 0.76 6.99 -15.34
CA PHE A 239 0.34 8.36 -15.07
C PHE A 239 1.39 9.38 -15.53
N ALA A 240 2.68 9.12 -15.23
CA ALA A 240 3.79 9.99 -15.61
C ALA A 240 3.93 10.12 -17.12
N GLY A 241 3.70 9.02 -17.85
CA GLY A 241 3.68 9.00 -19.32
C GLY A 241 2.40 9.53 -19.96
N GLY A 242 1.40 9.93 -19.16
CA GLY A 242 0.11 10.43 -19.66
C GLY A 242 -0.75 9.37 -20.36
N VAL A 243 -0.43 8.08 -20.21
CA VAL A 243 -1.18 6.95 -20.78
C VAL A 243 -2.56 6.85 -20.15
N VAL A 244 -2.64 7.16 -18.86
CA VAL A 244 -3.90 7.18 -18.10
C VAL A 244 -3.99 8.42 -17.22
N LYS A 245 -5.22 8.80 -16.86
CA LYS A 245 -5.51 9.80 -15.83
C LYS A 245 -6.73 9.38 -15.03
N ILE A 246 -6.91 9.98 -13.85
CA ILE A 246 -8.16 9.85 -13.10
C ILE A 246 -9.10 10.97 -13.54
N LYS A 247 -10.37 10.64 -13.77
CA LYS A 247 -11.45 11.59 -14.00
C LYS A 247 -12.69 11.10 -13.27
N ASN A 248 -13.28 11.93 -12.42
CA ASN A 248 -14.44 11.58 -11.60
C ASN A 248 -14.24 10.26 -10.83
N LYS A 249 -13.07 10.08 -10.21
CA LYS A 249 -12.66 8.87 -9.47
C LYS A 249 -12.75 7.57 -10.29
N ARG A 250 -12.54 7.67 -11.61
CA ARG A 250 -12.42 6.53 -12.51
C ARG A 250 -11.20 6.67 -13.40
N LEU A 251 -10.64 5.54 -13.81
CA LEU A 251 -9.52 5.50 -14.75
C LEU A 251 -9.99 5.91 -16.14
N PHE A 252 -9.22 6.77 -16.80
CA PHE A 252 -9.58 7.36 -18.07
C PHE A 252 -8.40 7.33 -19.04
N LYS A 253 -8.64 6.90 -20.28
CA LYS A 253 -7.66 6.83 -21.36
C LYS A 253 -8.34 7.07 -22.70
N ASP A 254 -7.68 7.81 -23.59
CA ASP A 254 -8.13 8.05 -24.98
C ASP A 254 -9.60 8.49 -25.13
N GLY A 255 -10.07 9.35 -24.22
CA GLY A 255 -11.44 9.87 -24.24
C GLY A 255 -12.50 8.95 -23.62
N LYS A 256 -12.11 7.80 -23.07
CA LYS A 256 -13.03 6.79 -22.51
C LYS A 256 -12.65 6.41 -21.08
N THR A 257 -13.67 6.10 -20.30
CA THR A 257 -13.51 5.46 -18.99
C THR A 257 -13.08 4.01 -19.20
N ILE A 258 -12.07 3.58 -18.46
CA ILE A 258 -11.62 2.19 -18.43
C ILE A 258 -12.39 1.46 -17.32
N GLU A 259 -13.09 0.38 -17.69
CA GLU A 259 -13.91 -0.39 -16.75
C GLU A 259 -13.17 -1.55 -16.10
N ARG A 260 -12.11 -2.06 -16.74
CA ARG A 260 -11.32 -3.18 -16.24
C ARG A 260 -9.93 -2.72 -15.83
N PRO A 261 -9.41 -3.15 -14.68
CA PRO A 261 -8.03 -2.84 -14.30
C PRO A 261 -7.05 -3.47 -15.29
N TYR A 262 -5.87 -2.86 -15.44
CA TYR A 262 -4.79 -3.40 -16.25
C TYR A 262 -4.13 -4.58 -15.54
N ASP A 263 -4.08 -5.72 -16.22
CA ASP A 263 -3.24 -6.84 -15.80
C ASP A 263 -1.77 -6.54 -16.12
N MET A 264 -0.99 -6.32 -15.07
CA MET A 264 0.44 -6.01 -15.13
C MET A 264 1.32 -7.22 -14.82
N THR A 265 0.76 -8.43 -14.74
CA THR A 265 1.48 -9.64 -14.34
C THR A 265 2.73 -9.87 -15.18
N SER A 266 2.62 -9.79 -16.50
CA SER A 266 3.77 -9.97 -17.41
C SER A 266 4.84 -8.87 -17.30
N GLU A 267 4.46 -7.65 -16.92
CA GLU A 267 5.41 -6.54 -16.74
C GLU A 267 6.14 -6.66 -15.39
N VAL A 268 5.39 -6.97 -14.35
CA VAL A 268 5.88 -7.24 -13.00
C VAL A 268 6.85 -8.43 -13.02
N ASP A 269 6.47 -9.57 -13.60
CA ASP A 269 7.32 -10.77 -13.63
C ASP A 269 8.61 -10.57 -14.42
N ARG A 270 8.59 -9.75 -15.49
CA ARG A 270 9.82 -9.40 -16.23
C ARG A 270 10.77 -8.57 -15.36
N SER A 271 10.23 -7.65 -14.56
CA SER A 271 11.02 -6.80 -13.67
C SER A 271 11.67 -7.57 -12.52
N LEU A 272 11.12 -8.73 -12.14
CA LEU A 272 11.68 -9.60 -11.10
C LEU A 272 12.85 -10.49 -11.58
N LYS A 273 13.08 -10.58 -12.89
CA LYS A 273 14.14 -11.42 -13.49
C LYS A 273 15.45 -10.66 -13.74
N VAL A 274 15.49 -9.37 -13.41
CA VAL A 274 16.60 -8.44 -13.69
C VAL A 274 17.42 -8.17 -12.44
#